data_AF-A0A816KT72-F1
#
_entry.id   AF-A0A816KT72-F1
#
_cell.length_a   1.000
_cell.length_b   1.000
_cell.length_c   1.000
_cell.angle_alpha   90.00
_cell.angle_beta   90.00
_cell.angle_gamma   90.00
#
_symmetry.space_group_name_H-M   'P 1'
#
loop_
_entity.id
_entity.type
_entity.pdbx_description
1 polymer ?
#
loop_
_entity_poly.entity_id
_entity_poly.type
_entity_poly.pdbx_seq_one_letter_code
_entity_poly.pdbx_strand_id
1 'polypeptide(L)'
;MEEDYIRVINITMFGVISWGLIFILLRRIFSNYSFDFSTRIVSALHATVAVILATLTIQDWSCPVCPTGSMSTIQQMETMAFSLSYMTYDLICSNFVQLLSIDNAVHHSICILGFVAGLCSRECGSEIVAALWIGEISTPFLNLRVILKEIGYRDTDLNLTADVISFSICSLINKGLARMVVGPYLVYVTISVDSPFLIKVNDNVLLFKIITKFRFF
;
A
#
# COMPACT_ATOMS: atom_id res chain seq x y z
N MET A 1 -3.85 6.66 -24.88
CA MET A 1 -5.05 6.12 -24.17
C MET A 1 -5.02 4.60 -24.10
N GLU A 2 -5.07 3.89 -25.22
CA GLU A 2 -5.01 2.42 -25.25
C GLU A 2 -3.62 1.91 -24.84
N GLU A 3 -2.55 2.56 -25.32
CA GLU A 3 -1.17 2.27 -24.92
C GLU A 3 -0.94 2.40 -23.41
N ASP A 4 -1.56 3.39 -22.76
CA ASP A 4 -1.47 3.60 -21.31
C ASP A 4 -2.12 2.45 -20.54
N TYR A 5 -3.27 1.94 -21.01
CA TYR A 5 -3.93 0.79 -20.42
C TYR A 5 -3.12 -0.49 -20.60
N ILE A 6 -2.61 -0.72 -21.82
CA ILE A 6 -1.73 -1.86 -22.10
C ILE A 6 -0.52 -1.82 -21.18
N ARG A 7 0.07 -0.64 -20.98
CA ARG A 7 1.20 -0.47 -20.07
C ARG A 7 0.86 -0.83 -18.62
N VAL A 8 -0.23 -0.28 -18.08
CA VAL A 8 -0.69 -0.56 -16.71
C VAL A 8 -1.01 -2.04 -16.50
N ILE A 9 -1.68 -2.67 -17.47
CA ILE A 9 -2.00 -4.10 -17.45
C ILE A 9 -0.71 -4.91 -17.45
N ASN A 10 0.26 -4.57 -18.31
CA ASN A 10 1.55 -5.24 -18.37
C ASN A 10 2.31 -5.12 -17.05
N ILE A 11 2.40 -3.93 -16.47
CA ILE A 11 3.05 -3.72 -15.15
C ILE A 11 2.37 -4.60 -14.09
N THR A 12 1.04 -4.65 -14.09
CA THR A 12 0.30 -5.46 -13.11
C THR A 12 0.59 -6.95 -13.29
N MET A 13 0.46 -7.48 -14.51
CA MET A 13 0.63 -8.90 -14.81
C MET A 13 2.07 -9.37 -14.60
N PHE A 14 3.05 -8.66 -15.16
CA PHE A 14 4.46 -9.01 -14.96
C PHE A 14 4.87 -8.79 -13.50
N GLY A 15 4.35 -7.76 -12.84
CA GLY A 15 4.61 -7.49 -11.43
C GLY A 15 4.20 -8.64 -10.52
N VAL A 16 3.01 -9.22 -10.70
CA VAL A 16 2.54 -10.38 -9.90
C VAL A 16 3.52 -11.55 -10.03
N ILE A 17 3.98 -11.84 -11.24
CA ILE A 17 4.93 -12.92 -11.51
C ILE A 17 6.29 -12.60 -10.87
N SER A 18 6.79 -11.37 -11.06
CA SER A 18 8.06 -10.93 -10.50
C SER A 18 8.07 -11.01 -8.97
N TRP A 19 7.00 -10.59 -8.28
CA TRP A 19 6.89 -10.72 -6.83
C TRP A 19 6.93 -12.18 -6.37
N GLY A 20 6.23 -13.07 -7.08
CA GLY A 20 6.29 -14.51 -6.82
C GLY A 20 7.69 -15.09 -6.99
N LEU A 21 8.41 -14.68 -8.03
CA LEU A 21 9.80 -15.11 -8.25
C LEU A 21 10.75 -14.57 -7.17
N ILE A 22 10.63 -13.29 -6.80
CA ILE A 22 11.40 -12.69 -5.70
C ILE A 22 11.16 -13.47 -4.40
N PHE A 23 9.90 -13.80 -4.11
CA PHE A 23 9.55 -14.59 -2.94
C PHE A 23 10.20 -15.98 -2.94
N ILE A 24 10.11 -16.71 -4.06
CA ILE A 24 10.73 -18.04 -4.19
C ILE A 24 12.25 -17.95 -3.99
N LEU A 25 12.90 -16.93 -4.57
CA LEU A 25 14.34 -16.70 -4.41
C LEU A 25 14.70 -16.39 -2.96
N LEU A 26 13.96 -15.49 -2.30
CA LEU A 26 14.17 -15.17 -0.89
C LEU A 26 13.95 -16.38 0.01
N ARG A 27 12.92 -17.19 -0.27
CA ARG A 27 12.67 -18.42 0.49
C ARG A 27 13.81 -19.43 0.35
N ARG A 28 14.44 -19.48 -0.82
CA ARG A 28 15.61 -20.34 -1.07
C ARG A 28 16.87 -19.84 -0.36
N ILE A 29 17.11 -18.52 -0.37
CA ILE A 29 18.28 -17.91 0.29
C ILE A 29 18.14 -17.98 1.81
N PHE A 30 16.96 -17.69 2.33
CA PHE A 30 16.64 -17.64 3.76
C PHE A 30 15.88 -18.89 4.22
N SER A 31 16.29 -20.06 3.73
CA SER A 31 15.61 -21.33 4.01
C SER A 31 15.56 -21.69 5.50
N ASN A 32 16.55 -21.23 6.27
CA ASN A 32 16.67 -21.43 7.71
C ASN A 32 15.72 -20.57 8.56
N TYR A 33 15.12 -19.53 7.96
CA TYR A 33 14.15 -18.65 8.63
C TYR A 33 12.71 -19.08 8.31
N SER A 34 11.77 -18.51 9.06
CA SER A 34 10.36 -18.75 8.90
C SER A 34 9.85 -18.34 7.52
N PHE A 35 8.68 -18.84 7.15
CA PHE A 35 7.99 -18.37 5.96
C PHE A 35 7.65 -16.88 6.05
N ASP A 36 7.17 -16.45 7.22
CA ASP A 36 6.83 -15.06 7.53
C ASP A 36 8.03 -14.13 7.30
N PHE A 37 9.24 -14.56 7.65
CA PHE A 37 10.48 -13.84 7.36
C PHE A 37 10.62 -13.43 5.89
N SER A 38 10.47 -14.40 4.97
CA SER A 38 10.56 -14.14 3.53
C SER A 38 9.45 -13.21 3.06
N THR A 39 8.21 -13.42 3.50
CA THR A 39 7.07 -12.56 3.15
C THR A 39 7.27 -11.13 3.64
N ARG A 40 7.80 -10.94 4.86
CA ARG A 40 8.12 -9.62 5.41
C ARG A 40 9.19 -8.88 4.63
N ILE A 41 10.20 -9.58 4.12
CA ILE A 41 11.20 -8.96 3.24
C ILE A 41 10.55 -8.47 1.95
N VAL A 42 9.69 -9.29 1.32
CA VAL A 42 8.97 -8.88 0.10
C VAL A 42 8.07 -7.68 0.36
N SER A 43 7.31 -7.72 1.47
CA SER A 43 6.44 -6.62 1.91
C SER A 43 7.23 -5.33 2.18
N ALA A 44 8.38 -5.41 2.88
CA ALA A 44 9.24 -4.26 3.13
C ALA A 44 9.82 -3.68 1.82
N LEU A 45 10.21 -4.55 0.87
CA LEU A 45 10.70 -4.12 -0.44
C LEU A 45 9.60 -3.41 -1.24
N HIS A 46 8.40 -3.98 -1.30
CA HIS A 46 7.25 -3.34 -1.94
C HIS A 46 6.97 -1.96 -1.34
N ALA A 47 6.80 -1.88 -0.02
CA ALA A 47 6.44 -0.64 0.64
C ALA A 47 7.52 0.44 0.45
N THR A 48 8.80 0.06 0.48
CA THR A 48 9.91 1.01 0.22
C THR A 48 9.82 1.58 -1.18
N VAL A 49 9.67 0.74 -2.20
CA VAL A 49 9.58 1.19 -3.59
C VAL A 49 8.28 1.97 -3.82
N ALA A 50 7.16 1.53 -3.27
CA ALA A 50 5.86 2.18 -3.39
C ALA A 50 5.88 3.59 -2.78
N VAL A 51 6.50 3.77 -1.61
CA VAL A 51 6.67 5.10 -0.98
C VAL A 51 7.56 5.99 -1.83
N ILE A 52 8.65 5.47 -2.40
CA ILE A 52 9.52 6.23 -3.31
C ILE A 52 8.75 6.66 -4.56
N LEU A 53 8.06 5.74 -5.23
CA LEU A 53 7.26 6.05 -6.42
C LEU A 53 6.14 7.05 -6.11
N ALA A 54 5.43 6.86 -5.00
CA ALA A 54 4.42 7.81 -4.55
C ALA A 54 5.03 9.19 -4.28
N THR A 55 6.22 9.23 -3.67
CA THR A 55 6.93 10.48 -3.39
C THR A 55 7.28 11.24 -4.68
N LEU A 56 7.70 10.51 -5.71
CA LEU A 56 8.07 11.07 -7.01
C LEU A 56 6.88 11.49 -7.87
N THR A 57 5.67 11.00 -7.57
CA THR A 57 4.47 11.23 -8.38
C THR A 57 3.48 12.21 -7.76
N ILE A 58 3.62 12.51 -6.47
CA ILE A 58 2.93 13.63 -5.82
C ILE A 58 3.43 14.94 -6.44
N GLN A 59 2.49 15.75 -6.96
CA GLN A 59 2.80 16.96 -7.71
C GLN A 59 3.17 18.15 -6.82
N ASP A 60 2.47 18.30 -5.69
CA ASP A 60 2.72 19.37 -4.71
C ASP A 60 2.62 18.81 -3.30
N TRP A 61 3.72 18.92 -2.54
CA TRP A 61 3.77 18.49 -1.15
C TRP A 61 3.03 19.44 -0.20
N SER A 62 2.76 20.67 -0.62
CA SER A 62 1.94 21.62 0.14
C SER A 62 0.47 21.16 0.16
N CYS A 63 0.02 20.48 -0.90
CA CYS A 63 -1.25 19.77 -0.95
C CYS A 63 -1.11 18.44 -1.73
N PRO A 64 -0.75 17.32 -1.06
CA PRO A 64 -0.49 16.04 -1.73
C PRO A 64 -1.70 15.43 -2.47
N VAL A 65 -2.89 15.91 -2.16
CA VAL A 65 -4.17 15.47 -2.75
C VAL A 65 -4.73 16.45 -3.79
N CYS A 66 -3.97 17.51 -4.11
CA CYS A 66 -4.34 18.49 -5.13
C CYS A 66 -3.64 18.17 -6.46
N PRO A 67 -4.31 18.40 -7.61
CA PRO A 67 -5.73 18.74 -7.72
C PRO A 67 -6.61 17.52 -7.40
N THR A 68 -7.69 17.75 -6.64
CA THR A 68 -8.62 16.70 -6.20
C THR A 68 -9.57 16.32 -7.34
N GLY A 69 -9.83 15.03 -7.51
CA GLY A 69 -10.73 14.50 -8.54
C GLY A 69 -10.19 14.69 -9.95
N SER A 70 -8.91 15.05 -10.10
CA SER A 70 -8.32 15.29 -11.40
C SER A 70 -7.99 13.98 -12.11
N MET A 71 -7.80 14.07 -13.43
CA MET A 71 -7.25 12.96 -14.20
C MET A 71 -5.89 12.53 -13.65
N SER A 72 -5.74 11.23 -13.45
CA SER A 72 -4.51 10.60 -13.00
C SER A 72 -3.42 10.72 -14.05
N THR A 73 -2.21 11.09 -13.63
CA THR A 73 -1.04 11.04 -14.52
C THR A 73 -0.63 9.60 -14.79
N ILE A 74 0.08 9.36 -15.90
CA ILE A 74 0.57 8.02 -16.22
C ILE A 74 1.45 7.46 -15.10
N GLN A 75 2.29 8.29 -14.47
CA GLN A 75 3.17 7.86 -13.39
C GLN A 75 2.38 7.49 -12.12
N GLN A 76 1.29 8.22 -11.80
CA GLN A 76 0.39 7.84 -10.72
C GLN A 76 -0.28 6.49 -11.02
N MET A 77 -0.71 6.26 -12.28
CA MET A 77 -1.27 4.98 -12.71
C MET A 77 -0.25 3.84 -12.64
N GLU A 78 0.99 4.06 -13.07
CA GLU A 78 2.08 3.08 -12.95
C GLU A 78 2.38 2.75 -11.48
N THR A 79 2.33 3.74 -10.59
CA THR A 79 2.50 3.57 -9.14
C THR A 79 1.37 2.75 -8.52
N MET A 80 0.13 3.00 -8.92
CA MET A 80 -1.04 2.20 -8.54
C MET A 80 -0.93 0.77 -9.06
N ALA A 81 -0.53 0.59 -10.33
CA ALA A 81 -0.35 -0.73 -10.95
C ALA A 81 0.73 -1.56 -10.25
N PHE A 82 1.85 -0.92 -9.88
CA PHE A 82 2.91 -1.55 -9.10
C PHE A 82 2.38 -2.08 -7.76
N SER A 83 1.59 -1.29 -7.05
CA SER A 83 1.04 -1.69 -5.75
C SER A 83 -0.08 -2.72 -5.87
N LEU A 84 -0.94 -2.59 -6.89
CA LEU A 84 -1.93 -3.60 -7.24
C LEU A 84 -1.30 -4.97 -7.51
N SER A 85 -0.16 -4.99 -8.22
CA SER A 85 0.56 -6.23 -8.52
C SER A 85 1.05 -6.93 -7.26
N TYR A 86 1.59 -6.17 -6.30
CA TYR A 86 2.02 -6.71 -5.01
C TYR A 86 0.82 -7.24 -4.20
N MET A 87 -0.24 -6.44 -4.05
CA MET A 87 -1.42 -6.83 -3.26
C MET A 87 -2.08 -8.10 -3.80
N THR A 88 -2.12 -8.23 -5.13
CA THR A 88 -2.63 -9.43 -5.80
C THR A 88 -1.74 -10.64 -5.52
N TYR A 89 -0.41 -10.50 -5.68
CA TYR A 89 0.53 -11.56 -5.34
C TYR A 89 0.41 -11.97 -3.86
N ASP A 90 0.36 -11.01 -2.93
CA ASP A 90 0.40 -11.26 -1.49
C ASP A 90 -0.88 -11.96 -1.01
N LEU A 91 -2.03 -11.57 -1.57
CA LEU A 91 -3.31 -12.27 -1.35
C LEU A 91 -3.25 -13.73 -1.83
N ILE A 92 -2.71 -13.97 -3.04
CA ILE A 92 -2.55 -15.31 -3.60
C ILE A 92 -1.59 -16.14 -2.73
N CYS A 93 -0.42 -15.60 -2.40
CA CYS A 93 0.62 -16.28 -1.63
C CYS A 93 0.13 -16.63 -0.21
N SER A 94 -0.50 -15.67 0.47
CA SER A 94 -1.07 -15.87 1.81
C SER A 94 -2.15 -16.95 1.84
N ASN A 95 -2.98 -17.03 0.79
CA ASN A 95 -4.02 -18.05 0.66
C ASN A 95 -3.43 -19.46 0.49
N PHE A 96 -2.39 -19.61 -0.34
CA PHE A 96 -1.74 -20.90 -0.56
C PHE A 96 -1.08 -21.49 0.69
N VAL A 97 -0.62 -20.63 1.60
CA VAL A 97 0.15 -21.04 2.79
C VAL A 97 -0.69 -21.02 4.07
N GLN A 98 -2.00 -20.77 3.95
CA GLN A 98 -2.95 -20.72 5.07
C GLN A 98 -2.55 -19.75 6.20
N LEU A 99 -1.68 -18.79 5.90
CA LEU A 99 -1.32 -17.69 6.80
C LEU A 99 -2.30 -16.51 6.68
N LEU A 100 -3.41 -16.73 5.98
CA LEU A 100 -4.43 -15.75 5.68
C LEU A 100 -5.30 -15.50 6.91
N SER A 101 -5.04 -14.41 7.63
CA SER A 101 -6.04 -13.87 8.55
C SER A 101 -7.17 -13.21 7.75
N ILE A 102 -8.40 -13.29 8.27
CA ILE A 102 -9.59 -12.72 7.61
C ILE A 102 -9.42 -11.21 7.45
N ASP A 103 -8.90 -10.56 8.48
CA ASP A 103 -8.54 -9.14 8.50
C ASP A 103 -7.56 -8.76 7.38
N ASN A 104 -6.48 -9.52 7.17
CA ASN A 104 -5.53 -9.26 6.09
C ASN A 104 -6.13 -9.53 4.69
N ALA A 105 -6.93 -10.59 4.57
CA ALA A 105 -7.60 -10.93 3.31
C ALA A 105 -8.59 -9.85 2.88
N VAL A 106 -9.41 -9.37 3.82
CA VAL A 106 -10.37 -8.29 3.60
C VAL A 106 -9.63 -7.01 3.26
N HIS A 107 -8.58 -6.66 4.01
CA HIS A 107 -7.74 -5.50 3.73
C HIS A 107 -7.18 -5.51 2.31
N HIS A 108 -6.50 -6.59 1.90
CA HIS A 108 -5.92 -6.72 0.56
C HIS A 108 -6.99 -6.70 -0.53
N SER A 109 -8.12 -7.40 -0.34
CA SER A 109 -9.23 -7.40 -1.31
C SER A 109 -9.75 -5.99 -1.57
N ILE A 110 -9.88 -5.19 -0.51
CA ILE A 110 -10.32 -3.81 -0.61
C ILE A 110 -9.25 -2.93 -1.25
N CYS A 111 -7.97 -3.06 -0.88
CA CYS A 111 -6.90 -2.34 -1.57
C CYS A 111 -6.89 -2.63 -3.09
N ILE A 112 -7.05 -3.90 -3.48
CA ILE A 112 -7.15 -4.33 -4.87
C ILE A 112 -8.32 -3.64 -5.58
N LEU A 113 -9.51 -3.67 -4.99
CA LEU A 113 -10.69 -3.03 -5.57
C LEU A 113 -10.48 -1.52 -5.77
N GLY A 114 -9.77 -0.85 -4.85
CA GLY A 114 -9.45 0.57 -4.98
C GLY A 114 -8.51 0.90 -6.11
N PHE A 115 -7.41 0.16 -6.21
CA PHE A 115 -6.48 0.38 -7.30
C PHE A 115 -7.15 0.07 -8.64
N VAL A 116 -7.96 -0.99 -8.73
CA VAL A 116 -8.72 -1.29 -9.96
C VAL A 116 -9.71 -0.16 -10.28
N ALA A 117 -10.47 0.33 -9.30
CA ALA A 117 -11.41 1.42 -9.50
C ALA A 117 -10.72 2.72 -9.95
N GLY A 118 -9.59 3.08 -9.31
CA GLY A 118 -8.78 4.24 -9.69
C GLY A 118 -8.16 4.13 -11.08
N LEU A 119 -7.71 2.93 -11.46
CA LEU A 119 -7.16 2.67 -12.79
C LEU A 119 -8.24 2.68 -13.88
N CYS A 120 -9.45 2.19 -13.59
CA CYS A 120 -10.57 2.19 -14.53
C CYS A 120 -11.22 3.57 -14.69
N SER A 121 -11.38 4.33 -13.60
CA SER A 121 -11.92 5.70 -13.64
C SER A 121 -10.92 6.70 -14.21
N ARG A 122 -9.61 6.48 -13.98
CA ARG A 122 -8.53 7.43 -14.30
C ARG A 122 -8.66 8.76 -13.58
N GLU A 123 -9.40 8.80 -12.50
CA GLU A 123 -9.62 9.98 -11.67
C GLU A 123 -9.05 9.73 -10.27
N CYS A 124 -8.86 10.80 -9.51
CA CYS A 124 -8.42 10.75 -8.10
C CYS A 124 -7.01 10.15 -7.89
N GLY A 125 -6.11 10.23 -8.89
CA GLY A 125 -4.77 9.66 -8.80
C GLY A 125 -3.93 10.25 -7.67
N SER A 126 -4.05 11.56 -7.43
CA SER A 126 -3.36 12.26 -6.34
C SER A 126 -3.79 11.74 -4.96
N GLU A 127 -5.09 11.52 -4.77
CA GLU A 127 -5.67 10.99 -3.53
C GLU A 127 -5.26 9.55 -3.27
N ILE A 128 -5.32 8.69 -4.29
CA ILE A 128 -4.96 7.27 -4.15
C ILE A 128 -3.46 7.14 -3.88
N VAL A 129 -2.61 7.90 -4.57
CA VAL A 129 -1.16 7.87 -4.34
C VAL A 129 -0.77 8.47 -2.99
N ALA A 130 -1.42 9.55 -2.55
CA ALA A 130 -1.20 10.09 -1.21
C ALA A 130 -1.67 9.10 -0.13
N ALA A 131 -2.79 8.41 -0.34
CA ALA A 131 -3.26 7.36 0.54
C ALA A 131 -2.29 6.18 0.59
N LEU A 132 -1.73 5.76 -0.55
CA LEU A 132 -0.68 4.75 -0.64
C LEU A 132 0.56 5.17 0.16
N TRP A 133 1.02 6.41 0.01
CA TRP A 133 2.18 6.93 0.73
C TRP A 133 1.98 6.87 2.25
N ILE A 134 0.84 7.39 2.74
CA ILE A 134 0.50 7.38 4.17
C ILE A 134 0.29 5.94 4.67
N GLY A 135 -0.28 5.09 3.83
CA GLY A 135 -0.50 3.68 4.13
C GLY A 135 0.81 2.91 4.29
N GLU A 136 1.78 3.15 3.42
CA GLU A 136 2.96 2.29 3.31
C GLU A 136 4.20 2.80 4.05
N ILE A 137 4.28 4.09 4.39
CA ILE A 137 5.49 4.67 5.01
C ILE A 137 5.93 3.97 6.31
N SER A 138 4.98 3.41 7.07
CA SER A 138 5.30 2.63 8.28
C SER A 138 5.71 1.18 8.02
N THR A 139 5.33 0.61 6.88
CA THR A 139 5.45 -0.83 6.61
C THR A 139 6.90 -1.33 6.61
N PRO A 140 7.89 -0.66 5.99
CA PRO A 140 9.28 -1.12 6.01
C PRO A 140 9.84 -1.27 7.41
N PHE A 141 9.54 -0.31 8.30
CA PHE A 141 10.04 -0.31 9.68
C PHE A 141 9.36 -1.37 10.54
N LEU A 142 8.05 -1.57 10.37
CA LEU A 142 7.30 -2.63 11.04
C LEU A 142 7.85 -4.02 10.69
N ASN A 143 8.13 -4.26 9.41
CA ASN A 143 8.72 -5.52 8.96
C ASN A 143 10.17 -5.68 9.42
N LEU A 144 10.98 -4.62 9.34
CA LEU A 144 12.37 -4.62 9.80
C LEU A 144 12.47 -5.01 11.28
N ARG A 145 11.61 -4.45 12.14
CA ARG A 145 11.53 -4.81 13.57
C ARG A 145 11.35 -6.32 13.78
N VAL A 146 10.42 -6.95 13.06
CA VAL A 146 10.14 -8.39 13.24
C VAL A 146 11.28 -9.23 12.68
N ILE A 147 11.83 -8.84 11.53
CA ILE A 147 13.02 -9.45 10.92
C ILE A 147 14.20 -9.43 11.89
N LEU A 148 14.52 -8.27 12.49
CA LEU A 148 15.60 -8.11 13.47
C LEU A 148 15.44 -9.04 14.68
N LYS A 149 14.21 -9.22 15.17
CA LYS A 149 13.92 -10.14 16.28
C LYS A 149 14.18 -11.59 15.89
N GLU A 150 13.87 -11.99 14.66
CA GLU A 150 14.05 -13.36 14.19
C GLU A 150 15.52 -13.70 13.90
N ILE A 151 16.33 -12.73 13.45
CA ILE A 151 17.78 -12.91 13.26
C ILE A 151 18.59 -12.78 14.57
N GLY A 152 17.92 -12.69 15.73
CA GLY A 152 18.56 -12.70 17.05
C GLY A 152 18.95 -11.33 17.64
N TYR A 153 18.53 -10.21 17.01
CA TYR A 153 18.87 -8.86 17.45
C TYR A 153 17.85 -8.23 18.42
N ARG A 154 17.00 -9.04 19.07
CA ARG A 154 15.84 -8.58 19.88
C ARG A 154 16.18 -7.51 20.93
N ASP A 155 17.34 -7.61 21.58
CA ASP A 155 17.71 -6.72 22.71
C ASP A 155 18.89 -5.79 22.38
N THR A 156 19.02 -5.42 21.09
CA THR A 156 20.10 -4.54 20.62
C THR A 156 19.60 -3.11 20.38
N ASP A 157 20.51 -2.14 20.42
CA ASP A 157 20.22 -0.73 20.09
C ASP A 157 19.62 -0.56 18.68
N LEU A 158 19.95 -1.48 17.76
CA LEU A 158 19.37 -1.52 16.42
C LEU A 158 17.88 -1.89 16.45
N ASN A 159 17.50 -2.91 17.21
CA ASN A 159 16.09 -3.27 17.39
C ASN A 159 15.34 -2.19 18.18
N LEU A 160 15.98 -1.57 19.19
CA LEU A 160 15.40 -0.43 19.90
C LEU A 160 15.15 0.76 18.95
N THR A 161 16.10 1.06 18.07
CA THR A 161 15.95 2.12 17.06
C THR A 161 14.81 1.80 16.09
N ALA A 162 14.72 0.56 15.59
CA ALA A 162 13.62 0.13 14.73
C ALA A 162 12.26 0.20 15.46
N ASP A 163 12.21 -0.15 16.74
CA ASP A 163 11.02 -0.05 17.60
C ASP A 163 10.59 1.42 17.78
N VAL A 164 11.54 2.30 18.10
CA VAL A 164 11.29 3.74 18.29
C VAL A 164 10.86 4.40 16.99
N ILE A 165 11.51 4.10 15.87
CA ILE A 165 11.13 4.65 14.55
C ILE A 165 9.75 4.14 14.14
N SER A 166 9.49 2.83 14.26
CA SER A 166 8.18 2.25 13.96
C SER A 166 7.09 2.88 14.82
N PHE A 167 7.35 3.04 16.11
CA PHE A 167 6.41 3.68 17.04
C PHE A 167 6.22 5.16 16.71
N SER A 168 7.28 5.90 16.40
CA SER A 168 7.22 7.33 16.09
C SER A 168 6.48 7.58 14.78
N ILE A 169 6.79 6.83 13.72
CA ILE A 169 6.09 6.92 12.42
C ILE A 169 4.63 6.50 12.58
N CYS A 170 4.34 5.37 13.25
CA CYS A 170 2.95 4.97 13.48
C CYS A 170 2.20 5.93 14.41
N SER A 171 2.84 6.53 15.41
CA SER A 171 2.20 7.46 16.34
C SER A 171 1.95 8.81 15.67
N LEU A 172 2.96 9.34 14.97
CA LEU A 172 2.93 10.64 14.29
C LEU A 172 2.04 10.64 13.04
N ILE A 173 2.05 9.56 12.25
CA ILE A 173 1.36 9.47 10.95
C ILE A 173 0.07 8.64 11.04
N ASN A 174 0.03 7.58 11.86
CA ASN A 174 -1.11 6.64 11.87
C ASN A 174 -2.08 6.84 13.05
N LYS A 175 -1.67 7.48 14.16
CA LYS A 175 -2.53 7.69 15.35
C LYS A 175 -2.85 9.16 15.65
N GLY A 176 -2.00 10.12 15.29
CA GLY A 176 -2.19 11.55 15.56
C GLY A 176 -2.66 12.34 14.34
N LEU A 177 -3.87 12.91 14.39
CA LEU A 177 -4.51 13.81 13.43
C LEU A 177 -4.65 13.34 11.96
N ALA A 178 -3.64 12.77 11.30
CA ALA A 178 -3.72 12.44 9.87
C ALA A 178 -4.86 11.44 9.55
N ARG A 179 -5.00 10.32 10.26
CA ARG A 179 -6.09 9.36 9.94
C ARG A 179 -7.46 9.73 10.52
N MET A 180 -7.51 10.48 11.62
CA MET A 180 -8.77 10.94 12.24
C MET A 180 -9.30 12.25 11.63
N VAL A 181 -8.45 13.04 10.97
CA VAL A 181 -8.81 14.33 10.35
C VAL A 181 -8.66 14.28 8.83
N VAL A 182 -7.50 13.87 8.30
CA VAL A 182 -7.27 13.79 6.84
C VAL A 182 -8.12 12.70 6.20
N GLY A 183 -8.32 11.57 6.87
CA GLY A 183 -9.23 10.52 6.38
C GLY A 183 -10.66 11.02 6.16
N PRO A 184 -11.36 11.51 7.21
CA PRO A 184 -12.68 12.11 7.07
C PRO A 184 -12.71 13.37 6.19
N TYR A 185 -11.63 14.15 6.12
CA TYR A 185 -11.51 15.31 5.24
C TYR A 185 -11.45 14.91 3.77
N LEU A 186 -10.63 13.92 3.40
CA LEU A 186 -10.61 13.37 2.04
C LEU A 186 -11.98 12.80 1.68
N VAL A 187 -12.64 12.13 2.63
CA VAL A 187 -14.01 11.68 2.47
C VAL A 187 -14.98 12.82 2.19
N TYR A 188 -14.91 13.89 2.99
CA TYR A 188 -15.76 15.07 2.82
C TYR A 188 -15.52 15.71 1.45
N VAL A 189 -14.27 15.91 1.07
CA VAL A 189 -13.88 16.49 -0.21
C VAL A 189 -14.36 15.63 -1.38
N THR A 190 -14.12 14.31 -1.35
CA THR A 190 -14.54 13.37 -2.42
C THR A 190 -16.07 13.30 -2.56
N ILE A 191 -16.84 13.29 -1.46
CA ILE A 191 -18.32 13.31 -1.52
C ILE A 191 -18.84 14.65 -2.05
N SER A 192 -18.11 15.73 -1.81
CA SER A 192 -18.49 17.09 -2.20
C SER A 192 -18.23 17.41 -3.68
N VAL A 193 -17.51 16.54 -4.41
CA VAL A 193 -17.36 16.68 -5.88
C VAL A 193 -18.64 16.19 -6.57
N ASP A 194 -19.11 16.91 -7.59
CA ASP A 194 -20.25 16.52 -8.43
C ASP A 194 -19.87 15.40 -9.41
N SER A 195 -19.65 14.20 -8.87
CA SER A 195 -19.42 12.97 -9.63
C SER A 195 -20.64 12.02 -9.57
N PRO A 196 -20.85 11.16 -10.59
CA PRO A 196 -21.94 10.18 -10.64
C PRO A 196 -22.03 9.31 -9.37
N PHE A 197 -23.23 8.93 -8.94
CA PHE A 197 -23.45 8.18 -7.69
C PHE A 197 -22.69 6.84 -7.60
N LEU A 198 -22.48 6.14 -8.73
CA LEU A 198 -21.65 4.92 -8.80
C LEU A 198 -20.18 5.21 -8.52
N ILE A 199 -19.69 6.39 -8.91
CA ILE A 199 -18.38 6.91 -8.60
C ILE A 199 -18.37 7.33 -7.11
N LYS A 200 -19.41 7.95 -6.55
CA LYS A 200 -19.49 8.25 -5.10
C LYS A 200 -19.53 7.03 -4.15
N VAL A 201 -20.10 5.90 -4.59
CA VAL A 201 -20.15 4.65 -3.81
C VAL A 201 -18.90 3.79 -4.04
N ASN A 202 -18.24 3.90 -5.21
CA ASN A 202 -16.98 3.22 -5.53
C ASN A 202 -15.71 4.02 -5.22
N ASP A 203 -15.80 5.34 -5.11
CA ASP A 203 -14.67 6.24 -4.94
C ASP A 203 -14.34 6.33 -3.47
N ASN A 204 -13.31 5.58 -3.11
CA ASN A 204 -12.30 5.94 -2.14
C ASN A 204 -12.76 6.13 -0.68
N VAL A 205 -14.03 6.37 -0.37
CA VAL A 205 -14.51 6.69 0.99
C VAL A 205 -14.85 5.44 1.78
N LEU A 206 -15.62 4.53 1.18
CA LEU A 206 -15.90 3.24 1.81
C LEU A 206 -14.61 2.40 1.85
N LEU A 207 -13.80 2.52 0.80
CA LEU A 207 -12.56 1.83 0.66
C LEU A 207 -11.46 2.35 1.59
N PHE A 208 -11.28 3.66 1.70
CA PHE A 208 -10.37 4.28 2.68
C PHE A 208 -10.85 4.04 4.12
N LYS A 209 -12.17 4.03 4.38
CA LYS A 209 -12.74 3.59 5.67
C LYS A 209 -12.36 2.15 6.01
N ILE A 210 -12.23 1.27 5.03
CA ILE A 210 -11.82 -0.12 5.26
C ILE A 210 -10.29 -0.21 5.39
N ILE A 211 -9.52 0.42 4.49
CA ILE A 211 -8.05 0.47 4.51
C ILE A 211 -7.53 0.98 5.87
N THR A 212 -8.24 1.95 6.47
CA THR A 212 -7.90 2.50 7.80
C THR A 212 -8.45 1.70 8.98
N LYS A 213 -9.55 0.95 8.83
CA LYS A 213 -10.16 0.17 9.92
C LYS A 213 -9.48 -1.18 10.16
N PHE A 214 -8.86 -1.78 9.13
CA PHE A 214 -8.27 -3.12 9.22
C PHE A 214 -6.81 -3.18 9.67
N ARG A 215 -6.16 -2.05 9.95
CA ARG A 215 -4.78 -2.02 10.49
C ARG A 215 -4.71 -1.81 12.01
N PHE A 216 -5.83 -2.03 12.70
CA PHE A 216 -5.97 -1.91 14.15
C PHE A 216 -6.15 -3.28 14.82
N PHE A 217 -5.27 -4.22 14.52
CA PHE A 217 -4.80 -5.27 15.43
C PHE A 217 -3.33 -5.58 15.12
#